data_AF-F4BYX1-F1
#
_entry.id   AF-F4BYX1-F1
#
_cell.length_a   1.000
_cell.length_b   1.000
_cell.length_c   1.000
_cell.angle_alpha   90.00
_cell.angle_beta   90.00
_cell.angle_gamma   90.00
#
_symmetry.space_group_name_H-M   'P 1'
#
loop_
_entity.id
_entity.type
_entity.pdbx_description
1 polymer ?
#
loop_
_entity_poly.entity_id
_entity_poly.type
_entity_poly.pdbx_seq_one_letter_code
_entity_poly.pdbx_strand_id
1 'polypeptide(L)'
;MGVKCLEIKQRGTKYYVYHSTTHWDKNIKKAIKTSKYLGRLDRERGMVESHENQESQRSEAQSTDVRNVTEYGNSILLQESLKDLKPLLIRAFPGNWEEVYALSKLRVTGNVPLKRAESAWEKYYNIESINPNLKPKNLSKMLHEVGTNRDGQCVVFRTLLDRSEQLVYDLSYVFSRSVSISLAEKGYNKDRIYIPQINIVLLCSADTGLPTMIRPLPGSVKDIKTLSNSLLELDIRGKVLILDRGFFSEEIFNFLDKLEISYLIPARRNSHYYEERIHLNEHFRYHKRLIRCGCKKLGNKYLYLFEDQVLMLEERDTLYDKLDAGRITKVELHEEMKKSGRILIISNRKMNEKEAYELFKRRESVEKMFDTYKSTLSADRLYLHDDESVFGHVFIAFLSLYAYCKLELLLKKAGANKKMTPDDLLFKFSKVYHIDFGEHGKIMEVPKKIRDIEAKLGLNIFPT
;
A
#
# COMPACT_ATOMS: atom_id res chain seq x y z
N MET A 1 41.06 -53.28 5.33
CA MET A 1 40.93 -53.65 3.91
C MET A 1 41.62 -52.56 3.09
N GLY A 2 42.74 -52.90 2.45
CA GLY A 2 43.68 -51.93 1.88
C GLY A 2 43.05 -51.01 0.83
N VAL A 3 43.28 -49.72 1.02
CA VAL A 3 42.79 -48.60 0.22
C VAL A 3 43.81 -48.32 -0.90
N LYS A 4 43.31 -48.21 -2.15
CA LYS A 4 43.99 -47.75 -3.39
C LYS A 4 45.10 -48.63 -3.98
N CYS A 5 44.77 -49.36 -5.06
CA CYS A 5 45.77 -49.98 -5.95
C CYS A 5 45.92 -49.15 -7.23
N LEU A 6 46.84 -48.20 -7.22
CA LEU A 6 47.31 -47.55 -8.45
C LEU A 6 48.24 -48.50 -9.19
N GLU A 7 47.98 -48.72 -10.48
CA GLU A 7 48.77 -49.58 -11.35
C GLU A 7 49.43 -48.74 -12.45
N ILE A 8 50.76 -48.80 -12.54
CA ILE A 8 51.52 -48.12 -13.57
C ILE A 8 51.87 -49.12 -14.67
N LYS A 9 51.48 -48.84 -15.90
CA LYS A 9 51.83 -49.65 -17.08
C LYS A 9 52.75 -48.88 -17.99
N GLN A 10 53.89 -49.47 -18.33
CA GLN A 10 54.80 -48.93 -19.33
C GLN A 10 54.39 -49.42 -20.72
N ARG A 11 54.20 -48.49 -21.66
CA ARG A 11 54.02 -48.79 -23.08
C ARG A 11 55.01 -47.95 -23.88
N GLY A 12 56.04 -48.60 -24.44
CA GLY A 12 57.17 -47.92 -25.05
C GLY A 12 57.97 -47.09 -24.04
N THR A 13 58.22 -45.82 -24.36
CA THR A 13 58.94 -44.85 -23.49
C THR A 13 58.03 -44.10 -22.51
N LYS A 14 56.74 -44.45 -22.43
CA LYS A 14 55.72 -43.70 -21.68
C LYS A 14 55.13 -44.54 -20.55
N TYR A 15 54.88 -43.90 -19.41
CA TYR A 15 54.27 -44.52 -18.22
C TYR A 15 52.83 -44.02 -18.06
N TYR A 16 51.89 -44.94 -17.88
CA TYR A 16 50.45 -44.66 -17.77
C TYR A 16 49.93 -45.17 -16.43
N VAL A 17 49.15 -44.34 -15.73
CA VAL A 17 48.61 -44.64 -14.41
C VAL A 17 47.15 -45.03 -14.52
N TYR A 18 46.79 -46.15 -13.89
CA TYR A 18 45.45 -46.68 -13.80
C TYR A 18 45.05 -46.85 -12.35
N HIS A 19 43.78 -46.63 -12.03
CA HIS A 19 43.18 -47.10 -10.78
C HIS A 19 42.62 -48.50 -11.00
N SER A 20 43.22 -49.50 -10.35
CA SER A 20 42.83 -50.89 -10.54
C SER A 20 42.09 -51.40 -9.31
N THR A 21 40.87 -51.87 -9.51
CA THR A 21 40.05 -52.54 -8.49
C THR A 21 39.69 -53.94 -8.96
N THR A 22 39.61 -54.88 -8.03
CA THR A 22 39.15 -56.24 -8.31
C THR A 22 37.81 -56.43 -7.63
N HIS A 23 36.80 -56.82 -8.38
CA HIS A 23 35.48 -57.14 -7.85
C HIS A 23 35.08 -58.55 -8.26
N TRP A 24 34.30 -59.22 -7.40
CA TRP A 24 33.83 -60.57 -7.67
C TRP A 24 32.58 -60.53 -8.54
N ASP A 25 32.65 -61.10 -9.74
CA ASP A 25 31.48 -61.24 -10.60
C ASP A 25 30.76 -62.57 -10.28
N LYS A 26 29.55 -62.44 -9.74
CA LYS A 26 28.73 -63.58 -9.30
C LYS A 26 28.21 -64.43 -10.47
N ASN A 27 28.08 -63.87 -11.67
CA ASN A 27 27.54 -64.57 -12.83
C ASN A 27 28.57 -65.52 -13.45
N ILE A 28 29.83 -65.08 -13.52
CA ILE A 28 30.93 -65.91 -14.03
C ILE A 28 31.74 -66.62 -12.93
N LYS A 29 31.35 -66.43 -11.66
CA LYS A 29 31.99 -66.97 -10.45
C LYS A 29 33.52 -66.79 -10.44
N LYS A 30 34.00 -65.62 -10.86
CA LYS A 30 35.43 -65.27 -10.90
C LYS A 30 35.64 -63.82 -10.47
N ALA A 31 36.82 -63.54 -9.93
CA ALA A 31 37.26 -62.18 -9.66
C ALA A 31 37.66 -61.49 -10.96
N ILE A 32 37.00 -60.37 -11.30
CA ILE A 32 37.33 -59.54 -12.46
C ILE A 32 38.10 -58.32 -11.99
N LYS A 33 39.25 -58.06 -12.62
CA LYS A 33 40.03 -56.84 -12.43
C LYS A 33 39.58 -55.78 -13.43
N THR A 34 39.13 -54.63 -12.91
CA THR A 34 38.78 -53.44 -13.68
C THR A 34 39.81 -52.35 -13.45
N SER A 35 40.40 -51.83 -14.53
CA SER A 35 41.38 -50.75 -14.50
C SER A 35 40.82 -49.49 -15.16
N LYS A 36 40.61 -48.41 -14.40
CA LYS A 36 40.21 -47.09 -14.92
C LYS A 36 41.47 -46.25 -15.20
N TYR A 37 41.61 -45.70 -16.40
CA TYR A 37 42.75 -44.84 -16.74
C TYR A 37 42.66 -43.50 -16.01
N LEU A 38 43.76 -43.06 -15.39
CA LEU A 38 43.81 -41.79 -14.65
C LEU A 38 44.63 -40.72 -15.37
N GLY A 39 45.69 -41.11 -16.07
CA GLY A 39 46.59 -40.15 -16.72
C GLY A 39 47.96 -40.74 -17.08
N ARG A 40 48.84 -39.88 -17.57
CA ARG A 40 50.21 -40.23 -17.96
C ARG A 40 51.20 -39.65 -16.95
N LEU A 41 52.20 -40.44 -16.56
CA LEU A 41 53.29 -39.97 -15.72
C LEU A 41 54.39 -39.36 -16.61
N ASP A 42 54.68 -38.08 -16.40
CA ASP A 42 55.78 -37.35 -17.02
C ASP A 42 56.93 -37.16 -16.01
N ARG A 43 58.18 -37.31 -16.45
CA ARG A 43 59.35 -37.30 -15.54
C ARG A 43 59.66 -35.89 -15.01
N GLU A 44 59.30 -34.83 -15.74
CA GLU A 44 59.54 -33.45 -15.31
C GLU A 44 58.30 -32.84 -14.65
N ARG A 45 57.10 -33.19 -15.13
CA ARG A 45 55.85 -32.54 -14.73
C ARG A 45 54.99 -33.33 -13.74
N GLY A 46 55.37 -34.56 -13.38
CA GLY A 46 54.58 -35.42 -12.51
C GLY A 46 53.38 -36.05 -13.23
N MET A 47 52.29 -36.32 -12.50
CA MET A 47 51.10 -36.99 -13.05
C MET A 47 50.24 -36.02 -13.87
N VAL A 48 50.12 -36.26 -15.17
CA VAL A 48 49.27 -35.49 -16.10
C VAL A 48 47.96 -36.25 -16.27
N GLU A 49 46.88 -35.75 -15.66
CA GLU A 49 45.54 -36.36 -15.69
C GLU A 49 44.93 -36.34 -17.11
N SER A 50 44.04 -37.30 -17.42
CA SER A 50 43.38 -37.37 -18.74
C SER A 50 42.43 -36.17 -18.97
N HIS A 51 42.21 -35.80 -20.24
CA HIS A 51 41.30 -34.71 -20.60
C HIS A 51 39.86 -34.92 -20.09
N GLU A 52 39.37 -36.17 -20.00
CA GLU A 52 38.06 -36.49 -19.41
C GLU A 52 37.99 -36.17 -17.90
N ASN A 53 39.10 -36.33 -17.16
CA ASN A 53 39.18 -35.94 -15.75
C ASN A 53 39.34 -34.42 -15.58
N GLN A 54 39.99 -33.72 -16.53
CA GLN A 54 40.04 -32.26 -16.54
C GLN A 54 38.69 -31.62 -16.84
N GLU A 55 37.88 -32.23 -17.71
CA GLU A 55 36.49 -31.84 -17.93
C GLU A 55 35.62 -32.18 -16.72
N SER A 56 35.81 -33.33 -16.07
CA SER A 56 35.10 -33.72 -14.83
C SER A 56 35.42 -32.78 -13.66
N GLN A 57 36.68 -32.36 -13.48
CA GLN A 57 37.05 -31.40 -12.44
C GLN A 57 36.63 -29.95 -12.78
N ARG A 58 36.58 -29.57 -14.06
CA ARG A 58 35.99 -28.29 -14.48
C ARG A 58 34.47 -28.26 -14.34
N SER A 59 33.80 -29.41 -14.48
CA SER A 59 32.36 -29.54 -14.27
C SER A 59 31.97 -29.74 -12.80
N GLU A 60 32.85 -30.32 -11.95
CA GLU A 60 32.67 -30.36 -10.50
C GLU A 60 32.85 -28.99 -9.81
N ALA A 61 33.61 -28.05 -10.41
CA ALA A 61 33.73 -26.67 -9.91
C ALA A 61 32.60 -25.73 -10.39
N GLN A 62 31.63 -26.21 -11.17
CA GLN A 62 30.59 -25.38 -11.82
C GLN A 62 29.18 -25.98 -11.79
N SER A 63 28.86 -26.90 -10.88
CA SER A 63 27.46 -27.18 -10.55
C SER A 63 26.99 -26.25 -9.41
N THR A 64 26.99 -24.94 -9.65
CA THR A 64 26.11 -24.03 -8.90
C THR A 64 24.69 -24.24 -9.41
N ASP A 65 24.07 -25.36 -9.04
CA ASP A 65 22.67 -25.59 -9.33
C ASP A 65 21.86 -24.49 -8.64
N VAL A 66 21.34 -23.56 -9.45
CA VAL A 66 20.47 -22.49 -8.99
C VAL A 66 19.24 -23.15 -8.37
N ARG A 67 19.10 -23.03 -7.04
CA ARG A 67 17.96 -23.60 -6.31
C ARG A 67 16.71 -22.75 -6.51
N ASN A 68 16.87 -21.43 -6.44
CA ASN A 68 15.75 -20.51 -6.56
C ASN A 68 16.19 -19.11 -7.06
N VAL A 69 15.29 -18.42 -7.75
CA VAL A 69 15.45 -17.01 -8.15
C VAL A 69 14.26 -16.23 -7.62
N THR A 70 14.54 -15.21 -6.80
CA THR A 70 13.53 -14.40 -6.13
C THR A 70 13.74 -12.93 -6.38
N GLU A 71 12.69 -12.14 -6.30
CA GLU A 71 12.69 -10.70 -6.47
C GLU A 71 13.18 -10.02 -5.19
N TYR A 72 14.32 -9.33 -5.27
CA TYR A 72 14.92 -8.64 -4.12
C TYR A 72 14.40 -7.21 -3.99
N GLY A 73 14.27 -6.48 -5.11
CA GLY A 73 14.01 -5.04 -5.07
C GLY A 73 12.68 -4.64 -4.42
N ASN A 74 11.57 -5.26 -4.81
CA ASN A 74 10.29 -4.95 -4.16
C ASN A 74 10.21 -5.51 -2.73
N SER A 75 10.88 -6.63 -2.45
CA SER A 75 10.94 -7.20 -1.10
C SER A 75 11.46 -6.19 -0.08
N ILE A 76 12.61 -5.56 -0.40
CA ILE A 76 13.24 -4.60 0.51
C ILE A 76 12.51 -3.25 0.49
N LEU A 77 12.02 -2.80 -0.66
CA LEU A 77 11.31 -1.53 -0.79
C LEU A 77 9.98 -1.54 -0.02
N LEU A 78 9.20 -2.63 -0.09
CA LEU A 78 7.96 -2.78 0.66
C LEU A 78 8.21 -3.02 2.15
N GLN A 79 9.29 -3.72 2.51
CA GLN A 79 9.72 -3.83 3.90
C GLN A 79 10.02 -2.46 4.49
N GLU A 80 10.81 -1.64 3.79
CA GLU A 80 11.15 -0.28 4.22
C GLU A 80 9.92 0.61 4.35
N SER A 81 8.92 0.42 3.48
CA SER A 81 7.66 1.16 3.51
C SER A 81 6.74 0.77 4.68
N LEU A 82 6.86 -0.47 5.19
CA LEU A 82 6.07 -1.01 6.29
C LEU A 82 6.85 -1.14 7.60
N LYS A 83 8.09 -0.65 7.66
CA LYS A 83 9.00 -0.86 8.81
C LYS A 83 8.43 -0.35 10.13
N ASP A 84 7.66 0.73 10.09
CA ASP A 84 7.05 1.35 11.26
C ASP A 84 5.73 0.69 11.69
N LEU A 85 5.13 -0.13 10.82
CA LEU A 85 3.95 -0.94 11.12
C LEU A 85 4.31 -2.31 11.67
N LYS A 86 5.43 -2.91 11.24
CA LYS A 86 5.81 -4.27 11.64
C LYS A 86 5.80 -4.49 13.18
N PRO A 87 6.43 -3.64 14.02
CA PRO A 87 6.37 -3.80 15.47
C PRO A 87 4.95 -3.68 16.04
N LEU A 88 4.10 -2.86 15.41
CA LEU A 88 2.70 -2.70 15.82
C LEU A 88 1.89 -3.96 15.48
N LEU A 89 2.15 -4.59 14.32
CA LEU A 89 1.51 -5.84 13.93
C LEU A 89 1.91 -7.00 14.84
N ILE A 90 3.19 -7.10 15.20
CA ILE A 90 3.67 -8.12 16.17
C ILE A 90 2.92 -7.98 17.51
N ARG A 91 2.78 -6.74 18.00
CA ARG A 91 2.06 -6.47 19.26
C ARG A 91 0.55 -6.71 19.14
N ALA A 92 -0.06 -6.35 18.01
CA ALA A 92 -1.51 -6.41 17.81
C ALA A 92 -2.02 -7.82 17.46
N PHE A 93 -1.25 -8.59 16.71
CA PHE A 93 -1.64 -9.89 16.17
C PHE A 93 -0.52 -10.94 16.34
N PRO A 94 -0.03 -11.20 17.56
CA PRO A 94 1.15 -12.03 17.79
C PRO A 94 1.08 -13.44 17.19
N GLY A 95 -0.13 -14.01 17.03
CA GLY A 95 -0.32 -15.33 16.43
C GLY A 95 -0.24 -15.37 14.90
N ASN A 96 -0.59 -14.27 14.21
CA ASN A 96 -0.78 -14.26 12.74
C ASN A 96 -0.14 -13.04 12.07
N TRP A 97 0.77 -12.33 12.74
CA TRP A 97 1.35 -11.08 12.22
C TRP A 97 2.15 -11.30 10.94
N GLU A 98 2.77 -12.48 10.78
CA GLU A 98 3.53 -12.83 9.56
C GLU A 98 2.60 -12.92 8.35
N GLU A 99 1.47 -13.60 8.47
CA GLU A 99 0.46 -13.72 7.41
C GLU A 99 -0.16 -12.36 7.07
N VAL A 100 -0.48 -11.56 8.09
CA VAL A 100 -0.98 -10.18 7.93
C VAL A 100 0.04 -9.36 7.14
N TYR A 101 1.29 -9.36 7.59
CA TYR A 101 2.37 -8.58 7.00
C TYR A 101 2.70 -9.01 5.56
N ALA A 102 2.79 -10.32 5.31
CA ALA A 102 3.03 -10.87 3.98
C ALA A 102 1.88 -10.55 3.03
N LEU A 103 0.63 -10.78 3.43
CA LEU A 103 -0.53 -10.51 2.58
C LEU A 103 -0.69 -9.02 2.26
N SER A 104 -0.34 -8.12 3.20
CA SER A 104 -0.31 -6.69 2.95
C SER A 104 0.73 -6.28 1.92
N LYS A 105 1.93 -6.89 1.91
CA LYS A 105 2.94 -6.64 0.86
C LYS A 105 2.44 -7.09 -0.51
N LEU A 106 1.84 -8.28 -0.57
CA LEU A 106 1.38 -8.86 -1.84
C LEU A 106 0.26 -8.03 -2.51
N ARG A 107 -0.51 -7.27 -1.73
CA ARG A 107 -1.70 -6.55 -2.22
C ARG A 107 -1.48 -5.08 -2.57
N VAL A 108 -0.25 -4.56 -2.47
CA VAL A 108 0.06 -3.13 -2.69
C VAL A 108 -0.28 -2.66 -4.12
N THR A 109 -0.12 -3.51 -5.14
CA THR A 109 -0.37 -3.17 -6.55
C THR A 109 -1.53 -3.94 -7.16
N GLY A 110 -2.40 -4.50 -6.32
CA GLY A 110 -3.59 -5.19 -6.79
C GLY A 110 -4.03 -6.35 -5.91
N ASN A 111 -5.28 -6.77 -6.11
CA ASN A 111 -5.85 -7.85 -5.33
C ASN A 111 -5.20 -9.19 -5.71
N VAL A 112 -4.63 -9.86 -4.71
CA VAL A 112 -4.14 -11.24 -4.82
C VAL A 112 -5.18 -12.18 -4.22
N PRO A 113 -5.84 -13.02 -5.05
CA PRO A 113 -6.74 -14.07 -4.56
C PRO A 113 -5.99 -14.98 -3.58
N LEU A 114 -6.65 -15.42 -2.49
CA LEU A 114 -5.99 -16.20 -1.43
C LEU A 114 -5.28 -17.46 -1.96
N LYS A 115 -5.86 -18.12 -2.98
CA LYS A 115 -5.27 -19.29 -3.66
C LYS A 115 -3.95 -19.03 -4.39
N ARG A 116 -3.56 -17.78 -4.59
CA ARG A 116 -2.31 -17.37 -5.24
C ARG A 116 -1.31 -16.74 -4.27
N ALA A 117 -1.69 -16.53 -3.00
CA ALA A 117 -0.87 -15.80 -2.05
C ALA A 117 0.46 -16.50 -1.77
N GLU A 118 0.43 -17.82 -1.53
CA GLU A 118 1.63 -18.64 -1.30
C GLU A 118 2.60 -18.56 -2.49
N SER A 119 2.14 -18.87 -3.70
CA SER A 119 2.99 -18.78 -4.91
C SER A 119 3.43 -17.37 -5.26
N ALA A 120 2.68 -16.34 -4.85
CA ALA A 120 3.10 -14.96 -5.03
C ALA A 120 4.21 -14.58 -4.04
N TRP A 121 4.13 -15.08 -2.80
CA TRP A 121 5.14 -14.88 -1.77
C TRP A 121 6.46 -15.58 -2.10
N GLU A 122 6.41 -16.79 -2.68
CA GLU A 122 7.60 -17.53 -3.13
C GLU A 122 8.45 -16.76 -4.15
N LYS A 123 7.87 -15.80 -4.86
CA LYS A 123 8.60 -14.92 -5.78
C LYS A 123 9.37 -13.83 -5.06
N TYR A 124 8.97 -13.43 -3.86
CA TYR A 124 9.65 -12.41 -3.07
C TYR A 124 10.83 -13.01 -2.31
N TYR A 125 11.96 -12.30 -2.29
CA TYR A 125 13.08 -12.66 -1.43
C TYR A 125 12.72 -12.45 0.04
N ASN A 126 12.84 -13.53 0.82
CA ASN A 126 12.48 -13.52 2.24
C ASN A 126 13.62 -12.97 3.13
N ILE A 127 13.76 -11.64 3.12
CA ILE A 127 14.83 -10.89 3.82
C ILE A 127 14.84 -11.17 5.33
N GLU A 128 13.66 -11.30 5.93
CA GLU A 128 13.48 -11.36 7.37
C GLU A 128 13.31 -12.81 7.88
N SER A 129 13.45 -13.79 6.99
CA SER A 129 13.30 -15.21 7.29
C SER A 129 11.98 -15.58 8.01
N ILE A 130 10.89 -14.87 7.68
CA ILE A 130 9.55 -15.14 8.21
C ILE A 130 8.91 -16.32 7.47
N ASN A 131 8.05 -17.11 8.11
CA ASN A 131 7.46 -18.29 7.49
C ASN A 131 5.92 -18.29 7.57
N PRO A 132 5.27 -17.32 6.90
CA PRO A 132 3.82 -17.15 6.96
C PRO A 132 3.10 -18.36 6.33
N ASN A 133 2.05 -18.85 6.98
CA ASN A 133 1.19 -19.89 6.40
C ASN A 133 0.15 -19.26 5.46
N LEU A 134 0.52 -19.12 4.19
CA LEU A 134 -0.30 -18.46 3.15
C LEU A 134 -1.28 -19.39 2.44
N LYS A 135 -1.57 -20.56 3.01
CA LYS A 135 -2.58 -21.48 2.45
C LYS A 135 -3.97 -20.85 2.56
N PRO A 136 -4.86 -21.04 1.56
CA PRO A 136 -6.16 -20.37 1.52
C PRO A 136 -7.00 -20.57 2.78
N LYS A 137 -7.03 -21.80 3.32
CA LYS A 137 -7.77 -22.12 4.55
C LYS A 137 -7.25 -21.33 5.75
N ASN A 138 -5.92 -21.17 5.86
CA ASN A 138 -5.31 -20.40 6.94
C ASN A 138 -5.55 -18.90 6.75
N LEU A 139 -5.42 -18.39 5.53
CA LEU A 139 -5.68 -16.99 5.23
C LEU A 139 -7.13 -16.60 5.47
N SER A 140 -8.11 -17.44 5.09
CA SER A 140 -9.52 -17.20 5.41
C SER A 140 -9.75 -17.13 6.92
N LYS A 141 -9.15 -18.05 7.68
CA LYS A 141 -9.21 -18.03 9.14
C LYS A 141 -8.56 -16.78 9.72
N MET A 142 -7.39 -16.40 9.22
CA MET A 142 -6.67 -15.19 9.64
C MET A 142 -7.49 -13.92 9.38
N LEU A 143 -8.15 -13.79 8.22
CA LEU A 143 -9.01 -12.64 7.94
C LEU A 143 -10.16 -12.54 8.95
N HIS A 144 -10.79 -13.65 9.29
CA HIS A 144 -11.85 -13.68 10.30
C HIS A 144 -11.32 -13.30 11.70
N GLU A 145 -10.17 -13.85 12.11
CA GLU A 145 -9.54 -13.55 13.41
C GLU A 145 -9.08 -12.08 13.53
N VAL A 146 -8.49 -11.53 12.46
CA VAL A 146 -8.13 -10.11 12.41
C VAL A 146 -9.37 -9.23 12.44
N GLY A 147 -10.43 -9.62 11.74
CA GLY A 147 -11.68 -8.88 11.67
C GLY A 147 -12.44 -8.82 12.99
N THR A 148 -12.41 -9.91 13.76
CA THR A 148 -13.00 -9.99 15.10
C THR A 148 -12.17 -9.27 16.15
N ASN A 149 -10.84 -9.23 15.99
CA ASN A 149 -9.93 -8.59 16.94
C ASN A 149 -9.85 -7.06 16.74
N ARG A 150 -10.88 -6.35 17.22
CA ARG A 150 -10.94 -4.87 17.18
C ARG A 150 -9.83 -4.22 17.99
N ASP A 151 -9.45 -4.78 19.13
CA ASP A 151 -8.41 -4.21 19.99
C ASP A 151 -7.05 -4.17 19.28
N GLY A 152 -6.69 -5.26 18.57
CA GLY A 152 -5.50 -5.32 17.74
C GLY A 152 -5.49 -4.25 16.64
N GLN A 153 -6.62 -4.07 15.95
CA GLN A 153 -6.73 -3.00 14.94
C GLN A 153 -6.60 -1.61 15.58
N CYS A 154 -7.26 -1.36 16.71
CA CYS A 154 -7.19 -0.11 17.46
C CYS A 154 -5.77 0.23 17.92
N VAL A 155 -4.95 -0.76 18.30
CA VAL A 155 -3.53 -0.54 18.64
C VAL A 155 -2.78 0.11 17.46
N VAL A 156 -3.00 -0.38 16.24
CA VAL A 156 -2.39 0.18 15.02
C VAL A 156 -2.97 1.57 14.73
N PHE A 157 -4.29 1.70 14.71
CA PHE A 157 -4.96 2.95 14.37
C PHE A 157 -4.63 4.10 15.34
N ARG A 158 -4.69 3.86 16.66
CA ARG A 158 -4.33 4.89 17.66
C ARG A 158 -2.89 5.35 17.48
N THR A 159 -1.95 4.41 17.31
CA THR A 159 -0.54 4.77 17.10
C THR A 159 -0.33 5.63 15.85
N LEU A 160 -1.10 5.41 14.78
CA LEU A 160 -1.00 6.22 13.56
C LEU A 160 -1.72 7.57 13.68
N LEU A 161 -2.86 7.61 14.38
CA LEU A 161 -3.60 8.84 14.66
C LEU A 161 -2.80 9.77 15.57
N ASP A 162 -2.10 9.24 16.58
CA ASP A 162 -1.29 10.01 17.54
C ASP A 162 -0.17 10.80 16.84
N ARG A 163 0.31 10.31 15.69
CA ARG A 163 1.33 10.98 14.87
C ARG A 163 0.80 12.15 14.03
N SER A 164 -0.51 12.41 14.05
CA SER A 164 -1.18 13.41 13.20
C SER A 164 -1.96 14.42 14.03
N GLU A 165 -1.83 15.70 13.71
CA GLU A 165 -2.62 16.76 14.34
C GLU A 165 -3.88 17.09 13.55
N GLN A 166 -3.80 16.92 12.22
CA GLN A 166 -4.86 17.26 11.29
C GLN A 166 -5.33 16.00 10.58
N LEU A 167 -6.61 15.69 10.71
CA LEU A 167 -7.23 14.49 10.18
C LEU A 167 -8.31 14.86 9.18
N VAL A 168 -8.26 14.27 8.00
CA VAL A 168 -9.36 14.31 7.05
C VAL A 168 -10.19 13.05 7.25
N TYR A 169 -11.51 13.22 7.38
CA TYR A 169 -12.47 12.13 7.46
C TYR A 169 -13.36 12.18 6.23
N ASP A 170 -13.47 11.05 5.53
CA ASP A 170 -14.36 10.92 4.39
C ASP A 170 -14.97 9.51 4.32
N LEU A 171 -16.09 9.43 3.61
CA LEU A 171 -16.89 8.22 3.42
C LEU A 171 -16.92 7.85 1.94
N SER A 172 -16.72 6.57 1.69
CA SER A 172 -16.94 5.97 0.38
C SER A 172 -17.79 4.71 0.50
N TYR A 173 -18.14 4.10 -0.63
CA TYR A 173 -18.91 2.85 -0.65
C TYR A 173 -18.28 1.84 -1.61
N VAL A 174 -18.48 0.56 -1.30
CA VAL A 174 -18.13 -0.58 -2.13
C VAL A 174 -19.39 -1.41 -2.34
N PHE A 175 -19.69 -1.75 -3.59
CA PHE A 175 -20.83 -2.61 -3.89
C PHE A 175 -20.51 -4.07 -3.55
N SER A 176 -21.49 -4.75 -2.99
CA SER A 176 -21.44 -6.20 -2.79
C SER A 176 -22.79 -6.81 -3.14
N ARG A 177 -22.75 -7.94 -3.86
CA ARG A 177 -23.95 -8.76 -4.14
C ARG A 177 -24.01 -10.00 -3.26
N SER A 178 -23.07 -10.15 -2.32
CA SER A 178 -23.05 -11.28 -1.41
C SER A 178 -24.22 -11.17 -0.44
N VAL A 179 -25.11 -12.16 -0.46
CA VAL A 179 -26.33 -12.19 0.37
C VAL A 179 -25.99 -12.43 1.85
N SER A 180 -24.85 -13.04 2.12
CA SER A 180 -24.44 -13.44 3.48
C SER A 180 -23.66 -12.36 4.24
N ILE A 181 -23.30 -11.25 3.58
CA ILE A 181 -22.65 -10.11 4.23
C ILE A 181 -23.74 -9.17 4.74
N SER A 182 -23.96 -9.11 6.06
CA SER A 182 -25.02 -8.28 6.64
C SER A 182 -24.72 -6.79 6.52
N LEU A 183 -23.42 -6.41 6.43
CA LEU A 183 -23.01 -5.03 6.16
C LEU A 183 -23.47 -4.53 4.78
N ALA A 184 -23.71 -5.43 3.82
CA ALA A 184 -24.09 -5.08 2.47
C ALA A 184 -25.60 -4.76 2.39
N GLU A 185 -25.93 -3.50 2.64
CA GLU A 185 -27.32 -3.02 2.69
C GLU A 185 -27.59 -1.99 1.60
N LYS A 186 -28.87 -1.76 1.29
CA LYS A 186 -29.24 -0.66 0.39
C LYS A 186 -28.89 0.67 1.05
N GLY A 187 -27.95 1.39 0.44
CA GLY A 187 -27.51 2.72 0.86
C GLY A 187 -27.84 3.80 -0.16
N TYR A 188 -27.57 5.05 0.21
CA TYR A 188 -27.60 6.16 -0.73
C TYR A 188 -26.19 6.37 -1.31
N ASN A 189 -26.04 6.30 -2.63
CA ASN A 189 -24.78 6.57 -3.32
C ASN A 189 -24.92 7.69 -4.36
N LYS A 190 -23.78 8.26 -4.75
CA LYS A 190 -23.72 9.40 -5.70
C LYS A 190 -24.34 9.05 -7.05
N ASP A 191 -24.23 7.79 -7.47
CA ASP A 191 -24.70 7.28 -8.76
C ASP A 191 -26.19 6.90 -8.76
N ARG A 192 -26.87 6.95 -7.60
CA ARG A 192 -28.27 6.52 -7.39
C ARG A 192 -28.53 5.07 -7.84
N ILE A 193 -27.52 4.22 -7.71
CA ILE A 193 -27.56 2.80 -8.06
C ILE A 193 -28.11 2.00 -6.86
N TYR A 194 -29.22 1.29 -7.07
CA TYR A 194 -29.90 0.51 -6.02
C TYR A 194 -29.29 -0.89 -5.81
N ILE A 195 -27.97 -0.98 -5.69
CA ILE A 195 -27.24 -2.22 -5.39
C ILE A 195 -26.79 -2.18 -3.92
N PRO A 196 -26.85 -3.30 -3.16
CA PRO A 196 -26.33 -3.34 -1.80
C PRO A 196 -24.86 -2.91 -1.74
N GLN A 197 -24.53 -2.13 -0.71
CA GLN A 197 -23.22 -1.53 -0.56
C GLN A 197 -22.76 -1.62 0.90
N ILE A 198 -21.44 -1.59 1.07
CA ILE A 198 -20.77 -1.44 2.36
C ILE A 198 -20.14 -0.04 2.34
N ASN A 199 -20.46 0.77 3.35
CA ASN A 199 -19.84 2.08 3.49
C ASN A 199 -18.46 1.89 4.13
N ILE A 200 -17.45 2.62 3.67
CA ILE A 200 -16.08 2.59 4.18
C ILE A 200 -15.71 3.99 4.64
N VAL A 201 -15.36 4.11 5.91
CA VAL A 201 -14.73 5.30 6.49
C VAL A 201 -13.24 5.20 6.32
N LEU A 202 -12.61 6.30 5.91
CA LEU A 202 -11.16 6.46 5.91
C LEU A 202 -10.81 7.76 6.63
N LEU A 203 -9.89 7.66 7.59
CA LEU A 203 -9.19 8.81 8.14
C LEU A 203 -7.79 8.87 7.53
N CYS A 204 -7.38 10.05 7.10
CA CYS A 204 -6.02 10.31 6.70
C CYS A 204 -5.42 11.50 7.44
N SER A 205 -4.11 11.46 7.61
CA SER A 205 -3.32 12.58 8.08
C SER A 205 -3.23 13.64 6.98
N ALA A 206 -3.76 14.85 7.22
CA ALA A 206 -3.54 15.99 6.31
C ALA A 206 -2.08 16.47 6.34
N ASP A 207 -1.35 16.15 7.41
CA ASP A 207 0.06 16.51 7.60
C ASP A 207 0.97 15.68 6.71
N THR A 208 0.78 14.35 6.73
CA THR A 208 1.67 13.41 6.04
C THR A 208 1.09 12.86 4.74
N GLY A 209 -0.22 12.93 4.54
CA GLY A 209 -0.91 12.28 3.43
C GLY A 209 -0.89 10.76 3.55
N LEU A 210 -0.85 10.21 4.77
CA LEU A 210 -0.91 8.77 5.04
C LEU A 210 -2.28 8.39 5.66
N PRO A 211 -2.83 7.20 5.35
CA PRO A 211 -4.03 6.71 6.00
C PRO A 211 -3.73 6.35 7.46
N THR A 212 -4.64 6.66 8.38
CA THR A 212 -4.48 6.44 9.82
C THR A 212 -5.49 5.44 10.39
N MET A 213 -6.69 5.36 9.81
CA MET A 213 -7.71 4.39 10.19
C MET A 213 -8.63 4.10 9.00
N ILE A 214 -9.09 2.86 8.87
CA ILE A 214 -10.18 2.48 7.98
C ILE A 214 -11.24 1.71 8.75
N ARG A 215 -12.51 1.79 8.34
CA ARG A 215 -13.58 0.96 8.94
C ARG A 215 -14.72 0.70 7.96
N PRO A 216 -15.15 -0.56 7.78
CA PRO A 216 -16.38 -0.87 7.07
C PRO A 216 -17.60 -0.69 7.98
N LEU A 217 -18.73 -0.34 7.36
CA LEU A 217 -19.98 0.00 8.01
C LEU A 217 -21.16 -0.50 7.18
N PRO A 218 -22.32 -0.75 7.81
CA PRO A 218 -23.51 -1.13 7.07
C PRO A 218 -23.92 -0.04 6.06
N GLY A 219 -24.35 -0.46 4.87
CA GLY A 219 -24.71 0.44 3.76
C GLY A 219 -25.83 1.43 4.09
N SER A 220 -26.73 1.07 5.02
CA SER A 220 -27.85 1.94 5.41
C SER A 220 -27.47 3.06 6.37
N VAL A 221 -26.28 3.00 7.00
CA VAL A 221 -25.89 3.95 8.05
C VAL A 221 -25.61 5.31 7.45
N LYS A 222 -26.30 6.33 7.98
CA LYS A 222 -26.10 7.74 7.65
C LYS A 222 -24.85 8.30 8.32
N ASP A 223 -24.15 9.16 7.59
CA ASP A 223 -22.86 9.77 7.90
C ASP A 223 -22.72 10.33 9.34
N ILE A 224 -23.79 10.93 9.88
CA ILE A 224 -23.79 11.62 11.18
C ILE A 224 -23.60 10.65 12.36
N LYS A 225 -24.36 9.54 12.41
CA LYS A 225 -24.27 8.57 13.52
C LYS A 225 -22.95 7.80 13.48
N THR A 226 -22.45 7.56 12.27
CA THR A 226 -21.18 6.91 12.03
C THR A 226 -20.01 7.69 12.63
N LEU A 227 -20.01 9.01 12.39
CA LEU A 227 -18.96 9.89 12.87
C LEU A 227 -18.86 9.78 14.40
N SER A 228 -19.98 9.88 15.11
CA SER A 228 -19.98 9.82 16.58
C SER A 228 -19.37 8.55 17.15
N ASN A 229 -19.74 7.37 16.64
CA ASN A 229 -19.19 6.11 17.14
C ASN A 229 -17.71 5.95 16.81
N SER A 230 -17.31 6.35 15.59
CA SER A 230 -15.92 6.23 15.15
C SER A 230 -15.00 7.17 15.94
N LEU A 231 -15.45 8.39 16.23
CA LEU A 231 -14.65 9.37 16.98
C LEU A 231 -14.62 9.09 18.49
N LEU A 232 -15.60 8.38 19.06
CA LEU A 232 -15.58 8.01 20.49
C LEU A 232 -14.58 6.87 20.79
N GLU A 233 -14.37 5.95 19.84
CA GLU A 233 -13.41 4.85 20.00
C GLU A 233 -11.94 5.31 19.89
N LEU A 234 -11.71 6.47 19.27
CA LEU A 234 -10.40 7.05 18.96
C LEU A 234 -10.19 8.29 19.82
N ASP A 235 -9.11 8.34 20.62
CA ASP A 235 -8.81 9.54 21.42
C ASP A 235 -8.26 10.67 20.52
N ILE A 236 -9.15 11.38 19.84
CA ILE A 236 -8.82 12.45 18.89
C ILE A 236 -8.99 13.86 19.48
N ARG A 237 -9.08 13.96 20.81
CA ARG A 237 -9.18 15.25 21.50
C ARG A 237 -7.98 16.14 21.16
N GLY A 238 -8.24 17.43 20.97
CA GLY A 238 -7.20 18.41 20.60
C GLY A 238 -6.72 18.35 19.13
N LYS A 239 -7.22 17.42 18.31
CA LYS A 239 -6.91 17.36 16.86
C LYS A 239 -7.87 18.23 16.04
N VAL A 240 -7.49 18.52 14.79
CA VAL A 240 -8.34 19.22 13.81
C VAL A 240 -8.93 18.20 12.84
N LEU A 241 -10.26 18.12 12.80
CA LEU A 241 -11.00 17.24 11.90
C LEU A 241 -11.55 18.01 10.69
N ILE A 242 -11.13 17.61 9.51
CA ILE A 242 -11.57 18.17 8.23
C ILE A 242 -12.61 17.23 7.64
N LEU A 243 -13.83 17.73 7.42
CA LEU A 243 -14.95 16.95 6.93
C LEU A 243 -15.46 17.49 5.59
N ASP A 244 -16.16 16.66 4.84
CA ASP A 244 -16.87 17.10 3.63
C ASP A 244 -18.18 17.85 3.96
N ARG A 245 -18.73 18.54 2.96
CA ARG A 245 -19.99 19.30 3.01
C ARG A 245 -21.20 18.44 3.42
N GLY A 246 -21.12 17.12 3.22
CA GLY A 246 -22.14 16.18 3.68
C GLY A 246 -22.39 16.26 5.20
N PHE A 247 -21.33 16.48 5.97
CA PHE A 247 -21.31 16.57 7.44
C PHE A 247 -21.74 17.93 7.99
N PHE A 248 -22.18 18.84 7.13
CA PHE A 248 -22.68 20.13 7.56
C PHE A 248 -24.04 19.98 8.29
N SER A 249 -24.01 20.02 9.62
CA SER A 249 -25.21 20.08 10.48
C SER A 249 -24.90 20.72 11.84
N GLU A 250 -25.90 21.37 12.44
CA GLU A 250 -25.77 21.92 13.81
C GLU A 250 -25.56 20.83 14.86
N GLU A 251 -26.12 19.64 14.65
CA GLU A 251 -25.88 18.47 15.50
C GLU A 251 -24.40 18.07 15.52
N ILE A 252 -23.72 18.06 14.37
CA ILE A 252 -22.30 17.73 14.27
C ILE A 252 -21.44 18.82 14.91
N PHE A 253 -21.74 20.09 14.67
CA PHE A 253 -21.00 21.19 15.32
C PHE A 253 -21.04 21.06 16.85
N ASN A 254 -22.24 20.89 17.41
CA ASN A 254 -22.42 20.73 18.86
C ASN A 254 -21.75 19.46 19.41
N PHE A 255 -21.77 18.36 18.64
CA PHE A 255 -21.12 17.11 19.02
C PHE A 255 -19.59 17.26 19.08
N LEU A 256 -18.98 17.87 18.06
CA LEU A 256 -17.53 18.09 18.01
C LEU A 256 -17.07 19.10 19.07
N ASP A 257 -17.86 20.16 19.31
CA ASP A 257 -17.58 21.12 20.37
C ASP A 257 -17.60 20.46 21.76
N LYS A 258 -18.56 19.56 22.04
CA LYS A 258 -18.62 18.80 23.30
C LYS A 258 -17.44 17.87 23.54
N LEU A 259 -16.85 17.35 22.45
CA LEU A 259 -15.68 16.48 22.51
C LEU A 259 -14.35 17.25 22.48
N GLU A 260 -14.38 18.58 22.49
CA GLU A 260 -13.20 19.44 22.39
C GLU A 260 -12.36 19.15 21.13
N ILE A 261 -13.03 18.82 20.04
CA ILE A 261 -12.42 18.56 18.73
C ILE A 261 -12.52 19.82 17.87
N SER A 262 -11.39 20.28 17.36
CA SER A 262 -11.39 21.36 16.38
C SER A 262 -11.89 20.82 15.04
N TYR A 263 -12.68 21.59 14.29
CA TYR A 263 -13.20 21.14 13.00
C TYR A 263 -13.06 22.17 11.88
N LEU A 264 -13.08 21.68 10.64
CA LEU A 264 -13.19 22.49 9.44
C LEU A 264 -14.20 21.82 8.50
N ILE A 265 -15.35 22.47 8.29
CA ILE A 265 -16.46 21.91 7.51
C ILE A 265 -16.93 22.95 6.47
N PRO A 266 -16.94 22.62 5.18
CA PRO A 266 -17.49 23.50 4.16
C PRO A 266 -19.02 23.56 4.27
N ALA A 267 -19.58 24.77 4.19
CA ALA A 267 -21.01 24.98 4.29
C ALA A 267 -21.75 24.50 3.04
N ARG A 268 -22.99 24.03 3.22
CA ARG A 268 -23.91 23.74 2.11
C ARG A 268 -24.25 25.02 1.38
N ARG A 269 -24.41 24.94 0.05
CA ARG A 269 -24.70 26.10 -0.83
C ARG A 269 -25.98 26.87 -0.43
N ASN A 270 -26.94 26.19 0.19
CA ASN A 270 -28.20 26.74 0.69
C ASN A 270 -28.16 27.07 2.20
N SER A 271 -26.98 27.13 2.80
CA SER A 271 -26.85 27.45 4.23
C SER A 271 -27.10 28.93 4.49
N HIS A 272 -27.85 29.23 5.56
CA HIS A 272 -28.09 30.59 6.04
C HIS A 272 -26.81 31.36 6.36
N TYR A 273 -25.69 30.68 6.67
CA TYR A 273 -24.41 31.35 6.90
C TYR A 273 -23.87 32.09 5.67
N TYR A 274 -24.38 31.83 4.45
CA TYR A 274 -24.04 32.64 3.28
C TYR A 274 -24.71 34.03 3.27
N GLU A 275 -25.76 34.24 4.07
CA GLU A 275 -26.43 35.53 4.23
C GLU A 275 -25.64 36.47 5.15
N GLU A 276 -24.71 35.92 5.94
CA GLU A 276 -23.81 36.69 6.77
C GLU A 276 -22.91 37.60 5.92
N ARG A 277 -22.94 38.90 6.21
CA ARG A 277 -22.08 39.87 5.54
C ARG A 277 -20.62 39.68 5.95
N ILE A 278 -19.83 39.08 5.05
CA ILE A 278 -18.38 38.88 5.21
C ILE A 278 -17.67 39.70 4.13
N HIS A 279 -16.77 40.57 4.55
CA HIS A 279 -16.00 41.43 3.64
C HIS A 279 -14.75 40.70 3.13
N LEU A 280 -14.62 40.57 1.81
CA LEU A 280 -13.48 39.94 1.14
C LEU A 280 -12.34 40.96 0.95
N ASN A 281 -11.68 41.30 2.05
CA ASN A 281 -10.64 42.34 2.10
C ASN A 281 -9.26 41.80 1.70
N GLU A 282 -9.05 40.50 1.82
CA GLU A 282 -7.76 39.85 1.58
C GLU A 282 -7.78 39.02 0.30
N HIS A 283 -6.59 38.66 -0.18
CA HIS A 283 -6.45 37.75 -1.30
C HIS A 283 -5.13 36.99 -1.25
N PHE A 284 -5.09 35.82 -1.89
CA PHE A 284 -3.88 35.06 -2.12
C PHE A 284 -3.97 34.30 -3.44
N ARG A 285 -2.83 33.74 -3.89
CA ARG A 285 -2.80 32.85 -5.06
C ARG A 285 -2.61 31.41 -4.61
N TYR A 286 -3.49 30.52 -5.07
CA TYR A 286 -3.37 29.07 -4.88
C TYR A 286 -3.28 28.38 -6.24
N HIS A 287 -2.17 27.70 -6.53
CA HIS A 287 -1.94 27.06 -7.84
C HIS A 287 -2.22 28.00 -9.04
N LYS A 288 -1.74 29.25 -8.96
CA LYS A 288 -1.97 30.35 -9.93
C LYS A 288 -3.41 30.89 -10.00
N ARG A 289 -4.38 30.32 -9.28
CA ARG A 289 -5.75 30.84 -9.14
C ARG A 289 -5.77 31.97 -8.12
N LEU A 290 -6.42 33.09 -8.44
CA LEU A 290 -6.66 34.19 -7.49
C LEU A 290 -7.84 33.84 -6.60
N ILE A 291 -7.60 33.81 -5.28
CA ILE A 291 -8.61 33.57 -4.27
C ILE A 291 -8.77 34.85 -3.45
N ARG A 292 -9.96 35.44 -3.46
CA ARG A 292 -10.30 36.53 -2.52
C ARG A 292 -10.90 35.91 -1.27
N CYS A 293 -10.60 36.46 -0.10
CA CYS A 293 -11.01 35.86 1.16
C CYS A 293 -11.37 36.89 2.23
N GLY A 294 -12.14 36.42 3.20
CA GLY A 294 -12.43 37.16 4.42
C GLY A 294 -12.92 36.22 5.52
N CYS A 295 -12.74 36.63 6.76
CA CYS A 295 -13.18 35.89 7.93
C CYS A 295 -14.15 36.73 8.78
N LYS A 296 -15.15 36.08 9.38
CA LYS A 296 -16.03 36.67 10.39
C LYS A 296 -16.20 35.70 11.56
N LYS A 297 -16.11 36.21 12.79
CA LYS A 297 -16.46 35.45 13.98
C LYS A 297 -17.97 35.56 14.24
N LEU A 298 -18.64 34.43 14.42
CA LEU A 298 -20.05 34.33 14.76
C LEU A 298 -20.22 33.37 15.94
N GLY A 299 -20.46 33.92 17.13
CA GLY A 299 -20.49 33.14 18.37
C GLY A 299 -19.15 32.44 18.64
N ASN A 300 -19.18 31.12 18.77
CA ASN A 300 -17.99 30.26 18.92
C ASN A 300 -17.38 29.80 17.59
N LYS A 301 -17.96 30.18 16.45
CA LYS A 301 -17.54 29.75 15.10
C LYS A 301 -16.83 30.88 14.35
N TYR A 302 -15.93 30.50 13.46
CA TYR A 302 -15.28 31.33 12.46
C TYR A 302 -15.78 30.92 11.08
N LEU A 303 -16.30 31.90 10.35
CA LEU A 303 -16.79 31.77 8.98
C LEU A 303 -15.73 32.34 8.04
N TYR A 304 -15.15 31.48 7.21
CA TYR A 304 -14.18 31.85 6.18
C TYR A 304 -14.87 31.80 4.82
N LEU A 305 -15.04 32.96 4.20
CA LEU A 305 -15.59 33.06 2.85
C LEU A 305 -14.46 33.24 1.85
N PHE A 306 -14.48 32.41 0.82
CA PHE A 306 -13.54 32.45 -0.30
C PHE A 306 -14.29 32.69 -1.60
N GLU A 307 -13.67 33.40 -2.52
CA GLU A 307 -14.15 33.59 -3.89
C GLU A 307 -13.04 33.18 -4.85
N ASP A 308 -13.22 32.03 -5.50
CA ASP A 308 -12.33 31.49 -6.52
C ASP A 308 -12.81 31.93 -7.89
N GLN A 309 -12.04 32.81 -8.54
CA GLN A 309 -12.43 33.44 -9.81
C GLN A 309 -12.53 32.43 -10.96
N VAL A 310 -11.69 31.39 -10.95
CA VAL A 310 -11.73 30.36 -12.00
C VAL A 310 -12.94 29.46 -11.80
N LEU A 311 -13.22 29.08 -10.55
CA LEU A 311 -14.41 28.29 -10.23
C LEU A 311 -15.70 29.07 -10.54
N MET A 312 -15.69 30.37 -10.29
CA MET A 312 -16.80 31.25 -10.64
C MET A 312 -17.12 31.20 -12.13
N LEU A 313 -16.09 31.25 -12.98
CA LEU A 313 -16.25 31.18 -14.43
C LEU A 313 -16.80 29.82 -14.85
N GLU A 314 -16.18 28.73 -14.40
CA GLU A 314 -16.60 27.35 -14.68
C GLU A 314 -18.07 27.09 -14.28
N GLU A 315 -18.47 27.54 -13.09
CA GLU A 315 -19.85 27.40 -12.60
C GLU A 315 -20.83 28.26 -13.40
N ARG A 316 -20.44 29.47 -13.82
CA ARG A 316 -21.28 30.34 -14.65
C ARG A 316 -21.53 29.75 -16.02
N ASP A 317 -20.50 29.26 -16.68
CA ASP A 317 -20.62 28.60 -17.99
C ASP A 317 -21.58 27.40 -17.89
N THR A 318 -21.41 26.57 -16.86
CA THR A 318 -22.30 25.43 -16.59
C THR A 318 -23.76 25.86 -16.35
N LEU A 319 -24.00 27.02 -15.73
CA LEU A 319 -25.34 27.54 -15.51
C LEU A 319 -25.98 28.01 -16.82
N TYR A 320 -25.21 28.68 -17.70
CA TYR A 320 -25.70 29.05 -19.03
C TYR A 320 -26.01 27.82 -19.89
N ASP A 321 -25.15 26.80 -19.89
CA ASP A 321 -25.42 25.54 -20.59
C ASP A 321 -26.74 24.88 -20.11
N LYS A 322 -27.04 24.96 -18.80
CA LYS A 322 -28.31 24.47 -18.25
C LYS A 322 -29.50 25.32 -18.67
N LEU A 323 -29.34 26.64 -18.77
CA LEU A 323 -30.38 27.56 -19.24
C LEU A 323 -30.71 27.26 -20.71
N ASP A 324 -29.69 27.13 -21.55
CA ASP A 324 -29.82 26.86 -22.98
C ASP A 324 -30.45 25.47 -23.22
N ALA A 325 -30.15 24.51 -22.35
CA ALA A 325 -30.81 23.20 -22.32
C ALA A 325 -32.23 23.20 -21.71
N GLY A 326 -32.75 24.35 -21.28
CA GLY A 326 -34.08 24.48 -20.67
C GLY A 326 -34.24 23.80 -19.31
N ARG A 327 -33.13 23.50 -18.60
CA ARG A 327 -33.14 22.80 -17.30
C ARG A 327 -33.33 23.73 -16.11
N ILE A 328 -33.10 25.03 -16.30
CA ILE A 328 -33.28 26.08 -15.29
C ILE A 328 -33.95 27.30 -15.91
N THR A 329 -34.55 28.13 -15.07
CA THR A 329 -35.14 29.42 -15.43
C THR A 329 -34.14 30.57 -15.30
N LYS A 330 -34.45 31.73 -15.88
CA LYS A 330 -33.64 32.95 -15.71
C LYS A 330 -33.57 33.43 -14.25
N VAL A 331 -34.61 33.15 -13.46
CA VAL A 331 -34.65 33.51 -12.03
C VAL A 331 -33.65 32.64 -11.26
N GLU A 332 -33.72 31.32 -11.45
CA GLU A 332 -32.79 30.36 -10.84
C GLU A 332 -31.34 30.63 -11.24
N LEU A 333 -31.09 30.98 -12.51
CA LEU A 333 -29.79 31.42 -12.99
C LEU A 333 -29.26 32.60 -12.15
N HIS A 334 -30.06 33.66 -11.99
CA HIS A 334 -29.64 34.84 -11.25
C HIS A 334 -29.36 34.52 -9.77
N GLU A 335 -30.13 33.63 -9.15
CA GLU A 335 -29.92 33.21 -7.76
C GLU A 335 -28.61 32.41 -7.60
N GLU A 336 -28.36 31.45 -8.49
CA GLU A 336 -27.15 30.62 -8.43
C GLU A 336 -25.89 31.41 -8.84
N MET A 337 -26.01 32.37 -9.77
CA MET A 337 -24.90 33.28 -10.13
C MET A 337 -24.36 34.07 -8.94
N LYS A 338 -25.19 34.41 -7.94
CA LYS A 338 -24.76 35.10 -6.71
C LYS A 338 -23.87 34.22 -5.84
N LYS A 339 -23.99 32.89 -5.97
CA LYS A 339 -23.25 31.89 -5.18
C LYS A 339 -22.04 31.33 -5.94
N SER A 340 -21.94 31.54 -7.25
CA SER A 340 -20.86 31.03 -8.10
C SER A 340 -19.48 31.42 -7.59
N GLY A 341 -18.56 30.46 -7.56
CA GLY A 341 -17.18 30.63 -7.11
C GLY A 341 -17.01 30.88 -5.61
N ARG A 342 -18.11 31.01 -4.84
CA ARG A 342 -18.03 31.25 -3.40
C ARG A 342 -17.85 29.95 -2.64
N ILE A 343 -16.97 29.90 -1.66
CA ILE A 343 -16.79 28.73 -0.79
C ILE A 343 -16.80 29.25 0.63
N LEU A 344 -17.80 28.86 1.40
CA LEU A 344 -17.88 29.17 2.83
C LEU A 344 -17.41 27.95 3.63
N ILE A 345 -16.49 28.18 4.56
CA ILE A 345 -15.92 27.18 5.46
C ILE A 345 -16.18 27.63 6.89
N ILE A 346 -16.59 26.68 7.74
CA ILE A 346 -16.84 26.90 9.16
C ILE A 346 -15.82 26.15 9.99
N SER A 347 -15.27 26.81 11.01
CA SER A 347 -14.40 26.21 12.01
C SER A 347 -14.68 26.76 13.41
N ASN A 348 -14.51 25.97 14.45
CA ASN A 348 -14.47 26.45 15.84
C ASN A 348 -13.07 26.92 16.26
N ARG A 349 -12.05 26.78 15.40
CA ARG A 349 -10.68 27.24 15.64
C ARG A 349 -10.37 28.46 14.78
N LYS A 350 -9.72 29.47 15.38
CA LYS A 350 -9.20 30.62 14.63
C LYS A 350 -7.94 30.20 13.86
N MET A 351 -7.92 30.52 12.58
CA MET A 351 -6.84 30.24 11.63
C MET A 351 -6.71 31.45 10.71
N ASN A 352 -5.60 31.55 9.97
CA ASN A 352 -5.56 32.51 8.89
C ASN A 352 -6.36 31.98 7.68
N GLU A 353 -6.86 32.87 6.82
CA GLU A 353 -7.72 32.52 5.69
C GLU A 353 -7.02 31.56 4.72
N LYS A 354 -5.73 31.79 4.45
CA LYS A 354 -4.95 30.94 3.55
C LYS A 354 -4.80 29.52 4.09
N GLU A 355 -4.52 29.38 5.38
CA GLU A 355 -4.39 28.11 6.10
C GLU A 355 -5.72 27.36 6.08
N ALA A 356 -6.84 28.02 6.40
CA ALA A 356 -8.16 27.40 6.32
C ALA A 356 -8.47 26.88 4.90
N TYR A 357 -8.11 27.64 3.85
CA TYR A 357 -8.28 27.20 2.48
C TYR A 357 -7.36 26.03 2.11
N GLU A 358 -6.10 26.07 2.50
CA GLU A 358 -5.14 24.98 2.25
C GLU A 358 -5.56 23.69 2.96
N LEU A 359 -6.03 23.77 4.20
CA LEU A 359 -6.56 22.63 4.95
C LEU A 359 -7.80 22.04 4.28
N PHE A 360 -8.72 22.89 3.84
CA PHE A 360 -9.87 22.46 3.06
C PHE A 360 -9.44 21.72 1.79
N LYS A 361 -8.43 22.24 1.08
CA LYS A 361 -7.92 21.61 -0.13
C LYS A 361 -7.19 20.30 0.10
N ARG A 362 -6.57 20.11 1.27
CA ARG A 362 -5.99 18.81 1.66
C ARG A 362 -7.03 17.70 1.74
N ARG A 363 -8.32 18.01 1.91
CA ARG A 363 -9.41 17.01 1.87
C ARG A 363 -9.38 16.14 0.60
N GLU A 364 -8.98 16.71 -0.53
CA GLU A 364 -8.85 16.01 -1.83
C GLU A 364 -7.89 14.81 -1.76
N SER A 365 -6.97 14.75 -0.77
CA SER A 365 -6.07 13.61 -0.61
C SER A 365 -6.80 12.31 -0.25
N VAL A 366 -7.90 12.39 0.52
CA VAL A 366 -8.66 11.18 0.88
C VAL A 366 -9.43 10.64 -0.31
N GLU A 367 -9.96 11.50 -1.17
CA GLU A 367 -10.63 11.10 -2.42
C GLU A 367 -9.65 10.28 -3.28
N LYS A 368 -8.41 10.78 -3.44
CA LYS A 368 -7.36 10.04 -4.14
C LYS A 368 -7.03 8.70 -3.46
N MET A 369 -6.98 8.65 -2.13
CA MET A 369 -6.74 7.39 -1.41
C MET A 369 -7.85 6.37 -1.63
N PHE A 370 -9.11 6.80 -1.66
CA PHE A 370 -10.23 5.92 -2.00
C PHE A 370 -10.13 5.40 -3.43
N ASP A 371 -9.73 6.25 -4.38
CA ASP A 371 -9.48 5.82 -5.76
C ASP A 371 -8.34 4.79 -5.82
N THR A 372 -7.23 5.01 -5.12
CA THR A 372 -6.13 4.04 -5.01
C THR A 372 -6.61 2.73 -4.36
N TYR A 373 -7.41 2.81 -3.29
CA TYR A 373 -7.98 1.64 -2.61
C TYR A 373 -8.86 0.79 -3.54
N LYS A 374 -9.75 1.43 -4.32
CA LYS A 374 -10.69 0.74 -5.21
C LYS A 374 -10.06 0.31 -6.53
N SER A 375 -9.21 1.15 -7.13
CA SER A 375 -8.65 0.89 -8.45
C SER A 375 -7.32 0.15 -8.35
N THR A 376 -6.29 0.79 -7.81
CA THR A 376 -4.92 0.24 -7.78
C THR A 376 -4.83 -1.03 -6.95
N LEU A 377 -5.36 -1.01 -5.73
CA LEU A 377 -5.36 -2.19 -4.86
C LEU A 377 -6.48 -3.17 -5.23
N SER A 378 -7.51 -2.72 -5.96
CA SER A 378 -8.71 -3.52 -6.24
C SER A 378 -9.34 -4.13 -4.97
N ALA A 379 -9.28 -3.38 -3.87
CA ALA A 379 -9.70 -3.85 -2.54
C ALA A 379 -11.23 -3.82 -2.36
N ASP A 380 -11.95 -3.21 -3.29
CA ASP A 380 -13.42 -3.21 -3.40
C ASP A 380 -13.99 -4.57 -3.85
N ARG A 381 -13.13 -5.48 -4.36
CA ARG A 381 -13.54 -6.83 -4.75
C ARG A 381 -13.65 -7.76 -3.55
N LEU A 382 -14.82 -7.72 -2.91
CA LEU A 382 -15.15 -8.54 -1.75
C LEU A 382 -15.66 -9.93 -2.19
N TYR A 383 -14.76 -10.91 -2.26
CA TYR A 383 -15.10 -12.33 -2.49
C TYR A 383 -15.22 -13.07 -1.15
N LEU A 384 -16.05 -12.55 -0.24
CA LEU A 384 -16.18 -13.02 1.14
C LEU A 384 -17.65 -13.31 1.48
N HIS A 385 -17.85 -14.09 2.55
CA HIS A 385 -19.17 -14.60 2.94
C HIS A 385 -19.62 -14.16 4.33
N ASP A 386 -18.75 -13.62 5.17
CA ASP A 386 -19.05 -13.16 6.52
C ASP A 386 -18.50 -11.74 6.77
N ASP A 387 -19.11 -11.03 7.71
CA ASP A 387 -18.77 -9.63 8.00
C ASP A 387 -17.40 -9.50 8.66
N GLU A 388 -17.04 -10.43 9.55
CA GLU A 388 -15.76 -10.48 10.23
C GLU A 388 -14.62 -10.56 9.21
N SER A 389 -14.70 -11.45 8.23
CA SER A 389 -13.72 -11.52 7.14
C SER A 389 -13.67 -10.22 6.32
N VAL A 390 -14.78 -9.50 6.17
CA VAL A 390 -14.79 -8.17 5.53
C VAL A 390 -13.97 -7.18 6.35
N PHE A 391 -14.16 -7.13 7.68
CA PHE A 391 -13.32 -6.31 8.56
C PHE A 391 -11.84 -6.64 8.41
N GLY A 392 -11.48 -7.94 8.41
CA GLY A 392 -10.10 -8.38 8.22
C GLY A 392 -9.55 -7.97 6.86
N HIS A 393 -10.30 -8.16 5.78
CA HIS A 393 -9.87 -7.78 4.43
C HIS A 393 -9.66 -6.28 4.29
N VAL A 394 -10.57 -5.47 4.84
CA VAL A 394 -10.46 -4.01 4.85
C VAL A 394 -9.23 -3.57 5.63
N PHE A 395 -8.93 -4.21 6.77
CA PHE A 395 -7.71 -3.94 7.54
C PHE A 395 -6.42 -4.28 6.75
N ILE A 396 -6.36 -5.45 6.12
CA ILE A 396 -5.20 -5.83 5.26
C ILE A 396 -5.04 -4.86 4.09
N ALA A 397 -6.14 -4.46 3.46
CA ALA A 397 -6.14 -3.49 2.38
C ALA A 397 -5.66 -2.11 2.86
N PHE A 398 -5.99 -1.71 4.10
CA PHE A 398 -5.46 -0.50 4.71
C PHE A 398 -3.94 -0.54 4.91
N LEU A 399 -3.38 -1.65 5.39
CA LEU A 399 -1.93 -1.80 5.49
C LEU A 399 -1.25 -1.72 4.12
N SER A 400 -1.87 -2.31 3.10
CA SER A 400 -1.41 -2.23 1.70
C SER A 400 -1.48 -0.78 1.19
N LEU A 401 -2.56 -0.06 1.49
CA LEU A 401 -2.75 1.35 1.12
C LEU A 401 -1.73 2.23 1.83
N TYR A 402 -1.43 1.95 3.09
CA TYR A 402 -0.39 2.64 3.84
C TYR A 402 0.98 2.50 3.17
N ALA A 403 1.36 1.28 2.77
CA ALA A 403 2.59 1.04 2.02
C ALA A 403 2.60 1.82 0.70
N TYR A 404 1.50 1.78 -0.06
CA TYR A 404 1.39 2.54 -1.31
C TYR A 404 1.56 4.05 -1.09
N CYS A 405 0.85 4.63 -0.12
CA CYS A 405 0.95 6.05 0.21
C CYS A 405 2.34 6.42 0.76
N LYS A 406 3.04 5.51 1.46
CA LYS A 406 4.44 5.71 1.85
C LYS A 406 5.36 5.80 0.63
N LEU A 407 5.18 4.94 -0.37
CA LEU A 407 5.91 5.03 -1.64
C LEU A 407 5.62 6.35 -2.35
N GLU A 408 4.35 6.78 -2.42
CA GLU A 408 3.99 8.10 -2.98
C GLU A 408 4.67 9.24 -2.23
N LEU A 409 4.71 9.17 -0.90
CA LEU A 409 5.36 10.17 -0.05
C LEU A 409 6.87 10.22 -0.32
N LEU A 410 7.54 9.08 -0.47
CA LEU A 410 8.95 9.01 -0.86
C LEU A 410 9.19 9.66 -2.23
N LEU A 411 8.35 9.34 -3.21
CA LEU A 411 8.43 9.95 -4.55
C LEU A 411 8.19 11.45 -4.52
N LYS A 412 7.26 11.93 -3.69
CA LYS A 412 6.97 13.36 -3.52
C LYS A 412 8.14 14.10 -2.86
N LYS A 413 8.72 13.54 -1.79
CA LYS A 413 9.90 14.11 -1.11
C LYS A 413 11.11 14.21 -2.04
N ALA A 414 11.28 13.22 -2.92
CA ALA A 414 12.33 13.20 -3.93
C ALA A 414 12.03 14.06 -5.19
N GLY A 415 10.87 14.71 -5.27
CA GLY A 415 10.43 15.43 -6.47
C GLY A 415 10.30 14.55 -7.73
N ALA A 416 10.11 13.25 -7.56
CA ALA A 416 10.01 12.25 -8.63
C ALA A 416 8.56 11.93 -9.03
N ASN A 417 7.58 12.29 -8.20
CA ASN A 417 6.16 12.02 -8.39
C ASN A 417 5.54 12.60 -9.68
N LYS A 418 6.20 13.55 -10.36
CA LYS A 418 5.78 14.05 -11.68
C LYS A 418 6.11 13.11 -12.84
N LYS A 419 7.05 12.18 -12.64
CA LYS A 419 7.60 11.32 -13.70
C LYS A 419 7.37 9.82 -13.44
N MET A 420 6.95 9.46 -12.23
CA MET A 420 6.93 8.08 -11.77
C MET A 420 5.87 7.92 -10.70
N THR A 421 5.03 6.89 -10.85
CA THR A 421 4.07 6.43 -9.83
C THR A 421 4.71 5.35 -8.94
N PRO A 422 4.07 4.96 -7.82
CA PRO A 422 4.49 3.79 -7.06
C PRO A 422 4.48 2.50 -7.90
N ASP A 423 3.52 2.32 -8.80
CA ASP A 423 3.48 1.17 -9.72
C ASP A 423 4.70 1.16 -10.65
N ASP A 424 5.08 2.32 -11.21
CA ASP A 424 6.30 2.44 -12.02
C ASP A 424 7.57 2.16 -11.20
N LEU A 425 7.58 2.59 -9.93
CA LEU A 425 8.69 2.35 -9.01
C LEU A 425 8.83 0.85 -8.74
N LEU A 426 7.74 0.18 -8.36
CA LEU A 426 7.71 -1.26 -8.08
C LEU A 426 8.03 -2.08 -9.34
N PHE A 427 7.58 -1.65 -10.52
CA PHE A 427 7.95 -2.28 -11.79
C PHE A 427 9.44 -2.13 -12.12
N LYS A 428 10.08 -1.02 -11.74
CA LYS A 428 11.53 -0.87 -11.93
C LYS A 428 12.30 -1.73 -10.94
N PHE A 429 11.88 -1.73 -9.67
CA PHE A 429 12.55 -2.46 -8.59
C PHE A 429 12.38 -3.97 -8.70
N SER A 430 11.32 -4.47 -9.35
CA SER A 430 11.13 -5.90 -9.61
C SER A 430 12.21 -6.56 -10.49
N LYS A 431 13.06 -5.75 -11.13
CA LYS A 431 14.16 -6.20 -11.98
C LYS A 431 15.42 -6.56 -11.20
N VAL A 432 15.43 -6.36 -9.88
CA VAL A 432 16.55 -6.73 -9.01
C VAL A 432 16.23 -8.06 -8.36
N TYR A 433 17.05 -9.07 -8.65
CA TYR A 433 16.83 -10.45 -8.20
C TYR A 433 17.90 -10.91 -7.20
N HIS A 434 17.53 -11.87 -6.37
CA HIS A 434 18.40 -12.69 -5.55
C HIS A 434 18.40 -14.12 -6.11
N ILE A 435 19.59 -14.68 -6.32
CA ILE A 435 19.80 -16.07 -6.74
C ILE A 435 20.32 -16.87 -5.55
N ASP A 436 19.64 -17.96 -5.22
CA ASP A 436 20.06 -18.93 -4.21
C ASP A 436 20.80 -20.11 -4.85
N PHE A 437 22.06 -20.33 -4.44
CA PHE A 437 22.89 -21.47 -4.84
C PHE A 437 22.99 -22.53 -3.73
N GLY A 438 22.18 -22.43 -2.68
CA GLY A 438 22.09 -23.38 -1.59
C GLY A 438 22.94 -23.03 -0.37
N GLU A 439 24.27 -23.05 -0.52
CA GLU A 439 25.17 -22.66 0.58
C GLU A 439 25.41 -21.14 0.61
N HIS A 440 25.22 -20.47 -0.53
CA HIS A 440 25.41 -19.04 -0.70
C HIS A 440 24.30 -18.44 -1.57
N GLY A 441 23.80 -17.27 -1.18
CA GLY A 441 22.89 -16.45 -1.99
C GLY A 441 23.60 -15.20 -2.50
N LYS A 442 23.27 -14.74 -3.71
CA LYS A 442 23.84 -13.52 -4.29
C LYS A 442 22.74 -12.63 -4.89
N ILE A 443 22.82 -11.34 -4.60
CA ILE A 443 22.01 -10.32 -5.28
C ILE A 443 22.63 -10.05 -6.66
N MET A 444 21.80 -10.10 -7.70
CA MET A 444 22.21 -9.79 -9.06
C MET A 444 22.61 -8.32 -9.21
N GLU A 445 23.38 -8.03 -10.27
CA GLU A 445 23.81 -6.67 -10.57
C GLU A 445 22.62 -5.71 -10.65
N VAL A 446 22.66 -4.66 -9.84
CA VAL A 446 21.63 -3.62 -9.82
C VAL A 446 21.89 -2.65 -10.97
N PRO A 447 20.96 -2.51 -11.93
CA PRO A 447 21.08 -1.54 -13.01
C PRO A 447 21.36 -0.12 -12.50
N LYS A 448 22.26 0.61 -13.16
CA LYS A 448 22.62 2.00 -12.79
C LYS A 448 21.39 2.90 -12.60
N LYS A 449 20.40 2.80 -13.48
CA LYS A 449 19.14 3.56 -13.39
C LYS A 449 18.37 3.30 -12.10
N ILE A 450 18.45 2.08 -11.54
CA ILE A 450 17.79 1.73 -10.27
C ILE A 450 18.58 2.31 -9.10
N ARG A 451 19.92 2.24 -9.12
CA ARG A 451 20.77 2.91 -8.12
C ARG A 451 20.58 4.43 -8.10
N ASP A 452 20.45 5.05 -9.27
CA ASP A 452 20.14 6.49 -9.38
C ASP A 452 18.79 6.84 -8.75
N ILE A 453 17.79 5.95 -8.90
CA ILE A 453 16.48 6.11 -8.26
C ILE A 453 16.59 5.93 -6.74
N GLU A 454 17.26 4.88 -6.27
CA GLU A 454 17.52 4.63 -4.84
C GLU A 454 18.16 5.86 -4.18
N ALA A 455 19.27 6.35 -4.74
CA ALA A 455 19.97 7.52 -4.23
C ALA A 455 19.09 8.76 -4.21
N LYS A 456 18.28 8.97 -5.25
CA LYS A 456 17.33 10.09 -5.32
C LYS A 456 16.21 9.97 -4.28
N LEU A 457 15.79 8.75 -3.95
CA LEU A 457 14.80 8.50 -2.89
C LEU A 457 15.41 8.58 -1.48
N GLY A 458 16.75 8.68 -1.37
CA GLY A 458 17.46 8.68 -0.09
C GLY A 458 17.39 7.33 0.64
N LEU A 459 17.28 6.24 -0.13
CA LEU A 459 17.26 4.88 0.39
C LEU A 459 18.68 4.27 0.31
N ASN A 460 19.00 3.37 1.23
CA ASN A 460 20.21 2.54 1.21
C ASN A 460 19.79 1.08 1.40
N ILE A 461 19.22 0.49 0.36
CA ILE A 461 18.55 -0.81 0.39
C ILE A 461 19.23 -1.86 -0.50
N PHE A 462 20.08 -1.45 -1.45
CA PHE A 462 20.93 -2.35 -2.22
C PHE A 462 22.36 -2.39 -1.66
N PRO A 463 23.01 -3.57 -1.66
CA PRO A 463 24.42 -3.66 -1.29
C PRO A 463 25.29 -2.83 -2.24
N THR A 464 26.38 -2.29 -1.70
CA THR A 464 27.29 -1.39 -2.42
C THR A 464 28.06 -2.14 -3.49
#